data_AF-A0A351BXN9-F1
#
_entry.id   AF-A0A351BXN9-F1
#
_cell.length_a   1.000
_cell.length_b   1.000
_cell.length_c   1.000
_cell.angle_alpha   90.00
_cell.angle_beta   90.00
_cell.angle_gamma   90.00
#
_symmetry.space_group_name_H-M   'P 1'
#
loop_
_entity.id
_entity.type
_entity.pdbx_description
1 polymer ?
#
loop_
_entity_poly.entity_id
_entity_poly.type
_entity_poly.pdbx_seq_one_letter_code
_entity_poly.pdbx_strand_id
1 'polypeptide(L)'
;MINLRKFLFIIFFTAVSTVNSQPSNQFIFLFDNSGSMLPYYNNPESSFRIFSKALIKNSVQGNDKTGIFLFTKTDPKRAISSPKMLFNSGADEMILDKIFIKFTPMRGNDNLTGTTDLIEALDKGIAAVEGNSAVIWLITDNINDNSGSGDSSYSNTLEFYKKLRSDANIQKILLYPIPEKAVDGSDTAKGYVAYGIVYSKTRLSQPELESYDTILRRCGIKEKAITLKPLDIGTIVLKPQITQSKITDGKIYFDGLSLRGKGFEEGEKVQETFNDLTLKSNLYPYIIKSARLSVGLDNFTSSDYSVKSLGTQTISPSTVSNVSPEGEEIGRA
;
A
#
# COMPACT_ATOMS: atom_id res chain seq x y z
N MET A 1 62.35 0.58 -48.20
CA MET A 1 61.88 -0.34 -47.15
C MET A 1 61.35 0.48 -45.98
N ILE A 2 60.05 0.41 -45.72
CA ILE A 2 59.37 0.28 -44.41
C ILE A 2 57.89 0.55 -44.67
N ASN A 3 57.10 -0.49 -44.44
CA ASN A 3 55.66 -0.61 -44.62
C ASN A 3 55.02 -0.16 -43.31
N LEU A 4 54.20 0.89 -43.29
CA LEU A 4 53.47 1.28 -42.07
C LEU A 4 51.96 1.18 -42.33
N ARG A 5 51.43 0.07 -41.79
CA ARG A 5 50.02 -0.32 -41.80
C ARG A 5 49.13 0.79 -41.24
N LYS A 6 48.04 1.06 -41.95
CA LYS A 6 46.90 1.85 -41.48
C LYS A 6 46.33 1.20 -40.20
N PHE A 7 46.50 1.85 -39.06
CA PHE A 7 45.75 1.55 -37.85
C PHE A 7 44.47 2.39 -37.87
N LEU A 8 43.33 1.73 -38.08
CA LEU A 8 42.01 2.31 -37.91
C LEU A 8 41.69 2.29 -36.41
N PHE A 9 41.68 3.43 -35.74
CA PHE A 9 41.16 3.54 -34.38
C PHE A 9 39.64 3.57 -34.43
N ILE A 10 39.00 2.44 -34.13
CA ILE A 10 37.56 2.38 -33.88
C ILE A 10 37.34 2.85 -32.45
N ILE A 11 36.86 4.09 -32.29
CA ILE A 11 36.39 4.61 -31.00
C ILE A 11 35.03 3.97 -30.72
N PHE A 12 35.01 3.00 -29.82
CA PHE A 12 33.77 2.45 -29.26
C PHE A 12 33.21 3.49 -28.29
N PHE A 13 32.18 4.23 -28.71
CA PHE A 13 31.34 5.01 -27.80
C PHE A 13 30.52 4.01 -26.97
N THR A 14 31.01 3.63 -25.80
CA THR A 14 30.19 2.94 -24.80
C THR A 14 29.18 3.95 -24.28
N ALA A 15 27.94 3.87 -24.76
CA ALA A 15 26.82 4.55 -24.14
C ALA A 15 26.75 4.08 -22.69
N VAL A 16 27.16 4.94 -21.76
CA VAL A 16 26.92 4.73 -20.34
C VAL A 16 25.42 4.88 -20.17
N SER A 17 24.70 3.78 -20.19
CA SER A 17 23.35 3.72 -19.66
C SER A 17 23.45 4.18 -18.23
N THR A 18 22.98 5.39 -17.93
CA THR A 18 22.71 5.79 -16.56
C THR A 18 21.71 4.78 -16.02
N VAL A 19 22.20 3.81 -15.26
CA VAL A 19 21.35 2.97 -14.41
C VAL A 19 20.65 3.97 -13.52
N ASN A 20 19.38 4.23 -13.83
CA ASN A 20 18.51 5.06 -13.03
C ASN A 20 18.39 4.29 -11.71
N SER A 21 19.22 4.61 -10.71
CA SER A 21 19.10 3.98 -9.40
C SER A 21 17.73 4.37 -8.90
N GLN A 22 16.83 3.39 -8.77
CA GLN A 22 15.56 3.62 -8.12
C GLN A 22 15.86 4.31 -6.78
N PRO A 23 15.19 5.45 -6.47
CA PRO A 23 15.39 6.10 -5.19
C PRO A 23 15.15 5.07 -4.09
N SER A 24 16.13 4.91 -3.19
CA SER A 24 16.07 3.96 -2.09
C SER A 24 14.82 4.27 -1.25
N ASN A 25 13.93 3.30 -1.10
CA ASN A 25 12.79 3.44 -0.21
C ASN A 25 13.25 3.26 1.24
N GLN A 26 12.47 3.79 2.18
CA GLN A 26 12.62 3.47 3.60
C GLN A 26 11.50 2.51 4.02
N PHE A 27 11.88 1.41 4.66
CA PHE A 27 10.98 0.43 5.26
C PHE A 27 11.18 0.38 6.77
N ILE A 28 10.08 0.38 7.51
CA ILE A 28 10.07 0.26 8.97
C ILE A 28 9.15 -0.91 9.32
N PHE A 29 9.69 -1.95 9.93
CA PHE A 29 8.93 -3.11 10.38
C PHE A 29 8.76 -3.06 11.89
N LEU A 30 7.52 -3.07 12.34
CA LEU A 30 7.10 -3.09 13.74
C LEU A 30 6.36 -4.40 14.01
N PHE A 31 6.95 -5.27 14.81
CA PHE A 31 6.31 -6.52 15.22
C PHE A 31 5.91 -6.46 16.68
N ASP A 32 4.64 -6.73 16.95
CA ASP A 32 4.14 -6.84 18.31
C ASP A 32 4.86 -7.98 19.02
N ASN A 33 5.41 -7.69 20.20
CA ASN A 33 6.04 -8.67 21.06
C ASN A 33 5.47 -8.63 22.48
N SER A 34 4.22 -8.16 22.64
CA SER A 34 3.49 -8.17 23.89
C SER A 34 3.06 -9.58 24.32
N GLY A 35 2.38 -9.66 25.46
CA GLY A 35 1.80 -10.89 25.97
C GLY A 35 0.71 -11.52 25.10
N SER A 36 -0.09 -10.73 24.36
CA SER A 36 -1.16 -11.27 23.51
C SER A 36 -0.59 -12.14 22.38
N MET A 37 0.62 -11.81 21.95
CA MET A 37 1.32 -12.53 20.90
C MET A 37 1.97 -13.85 21.35
N LEU A 38 1.98 -14.18 22.65
CA LEU A 38 2.67 -15.38 23.17
C LEU A 38 2.35 -16.68 22.40
N PRO A 39 1.09 -16.97 22.02
CA PRO A 39 0.78 -18.15 21.21
C PRO A 39 1.59 -18.27 19.94
N TYR A 40 1.94 -17.16 19.29
CA TYR A 40 2.74 -17.14 18.05
C TYR A 40 4.25 -17.23 18.30
N TYR A 41 4.72 -16.81 19.48
CA TYR A 41 6.15 -16.86 19.81
C TYR A 41 6.58 -18.17 20.44
N ASN A 42 5.71 -18.78 21.26
CA ASN A 42 6.02 -19.98 22.03
C ASN A 42 5.66 -21.28 21.31
N ASN A 43 4.65 -21.25 20.43
CA ASN A 43 4.26 -22.43 19.67
C ASN A 43 5.28 -22.71 18.54
N PRO A 44 6.00 -23.84 18.55
CA PRO A 44 6.95 -24.18 17.49
C PRO A 44 6.30 -24.40 16.13
N GLU A 45 5.00 -24.73 16.09
CA GLU A 45 4.22 -24.88 14.87
C GLU A 45 3.73 -23.54 14.30
N SER A 46 3.92 -22.42 15.03
CA SER A 46 3.51 -21.11 14.55
C SER A 46 4.33 -20.68 13.34
N SER A 47 3.64 -20.20 12.31
CA SER A 47 4.27 -19.69 11.10
C SER A 47 4.75 -18.24 11.24
N PHE A 48 4.39 -17.55 12.33
CA PHE A 48 4.61 -16.12 12.54
C PHE A 48 6.06 -15.65 12.31
N ARG A 49 7.05 -16.41 12.82
CA ARG A 49 8.47 -16.09 12.60
C ARG A 49 8.88 -16.22 11.14
N ILE A 50 8.41 -17.28 10.48
CA ILE A 50 8.70 -17.55 9.05
C ILE A 50 8.03 -16.48 8.19
N PHE A 51 6.76 -16.17 8.48
CA PHE A 51 6.01 -15.08 7.86
C PHE A 51 6.77 -13.75 8.00
N SER A 52 7.20 -13.39 9.21
CA SER A 52 7.90 -12.12 9.47
C SER A 52 9.21 -12.01 8.68
N LYS A 53 10.00 -13.10 8.61
CA LYS A 53 11.21 -13.15 7.78
C LYS A 53 10.88 -12.97 6.29
N ALA A 54 9.86 -13.68 5.80
CA ALA A 54 9.44 -13.61 4.40
C ALA A 54 8.92 -12.21 4.03
N LEU A 55 8.11 -11.60 4.90
CA LEU A 55 7.58 -10.25 4.72
C LEU A 55 8.72 -9.24 4.56
N ILE A 56 9.71 -9.26 5.45
CA ILE A 56 10.87 -8.37 5.36
C ILE A 56 11.62 -8.60 4.04
N LYS A 57 11.99 -9.86 3.76
CA LYS A 57 12.78 -10.24 2.59
C LYS A 57 12.10 -9.84 1.27
N ASN A 58 10.79 -9.99 1.18
CA ASN A 58 10.03 -9.72 -0.04
C ASN A 58 9.64 -8.25 -0.21
N SER A 59 9.72 -7.45 0.86
CA SER A 59 9.37 -6.03 0.83
C SER A 59 10.54 -5.16 0.35
N VAL A 60 11.76 -5.46 0.79
CA VAL A 60 12.94 -4.62 0.62
C VAL A 60 13.82 -5.06 -0.56
N GLN A 61 14.54 -4.11 -1.14
CA GLN A 61 15.56 -4.28 -2.18
C GLN A 61 16.90 -3.74 -1.69
N GLY A 62 18.01 -4.12 -2.33
CA GLY A 62 19.36 -4.01 -1.76
C GLY A 62 19.77 -2.62 -1.26
N ASN A 63 19.36 -1.54 -1.93
CA ASN A 63 19.70 -0.17 -1.51
C ASN A 63 18.65 0.48 -0.59
N ASP A 64 17.58 -0.22 -0.23
CA ASP A 64 16.53 0.33 0.64
C ASP A 64 17.03 0.46 2.09
N LYS A 65 16.64 1.56 2.74
CA LYS A 65 16.87 1.74 4.17
C LYS A 65 15.84 0.93 4.95
N THR A 66 16.29 0.12 5.92
CA THR A 66 15.43 -0.81 6.64
C THR A 66 15.62 -0.70 8.15
N GLY A 67 14.54 -0.42 8.86
CA GLY A 67 14.45 -0.52 10.32
C GLY A 67 13.56 -1.69 10.75
N ILE A 68 14.02 -2.50 11.71
CA ILE A 68 13.26 -3.62 12.27
C ILE A 68 13.17 -3.46 13.77
N PHE A 69 11.96 -3.51 14.28
CA PHE A 69 11.60 -3.15 15.63
C PHE A 69 10.61 -4.16 16.22
N LEU A 70 10.76 -4.46 17.50
CA LEU A 70 9.74 -5.11 18.31
C LEU A 70 9.04 -4.07 19.16
N PHE A 71 7.72 -4.12 19.26
CA PHE A 71 6.98 -3.17 20.08
C PHE A 71 6.06 -3.85 21.09
N THR A 72 5.92 -3.14 22.20
CA THR A 72 4.90 -3.31 23.25
C THR A 72 4.66 -1.91 23.84
N LYS A 73 3.88 -1.79 24.91
CA LYS A 73 3.74 -0.55 25.66
C LYS A 73 5.00 -0.24 26.46
N THR A 74 5.51 0.98 26.37
CA THR A 74 6.58 1.43 27.27
C THR A 74 6.06 1.47 28.72
N ASP A 75 6.77 0.82 29.63
CA ASP A 75 6.47 0.83 31.06
C ASP A 75 7.78 0.97 31.86
N PRO A 76 8.16 2.20 32.24
CA PRO A 76 9.39 2.44 33.00
C PRO A 76 9.40 1.76 34.37
N LYS A 77 8.23 1.54 35.01
CA LYS A 77 8.16 0.90 36.33
C LYS A 77 8.55 -0.58 36.24
N ARG A 78 8.24 -1.22 35.12
CA ARG A 78 8.57 -2.61 34.81
C ARG A 78 9.87 -2.75 34.01
N ALA A 79 10.61 -1.66 33.82
CA ALA A 79 11.81 -1.58 32.99
C ALA A 79 11.60 -2.00 31.52
N ILE A 80 10.40 -1.76 30.98
CA ILE A 80 10.08 -2.03 29.58
C ILE A 80 10.26 -0.76 28.76
N SER A 81 11.22 -0.78 27.83
CA SER A 81 11.40 0.26 26.81
C SER A 81 10.94 -0.24 25.44
N SER A 82 10.14 0.55 24.74
CA SER A 82 9.60 0.22 23.42
C SER A 82 9.73 1.37 22.41
N PRO A 83 9.82 1.12 21.10
CA PRO A 83 10.12 -0.17 20.51
C PRO A 83 11.59 -0.55 20.75
N LYS A 84 11.85 -1.85 20.82
CA LYS A 84 13.21 -2.40 20.82
C LYS A 84 13.69 -2.51 19.37
N MET A 85 14.70 -1.72 19.02
CA MET A 85 15.36 -1.81 17.71
C MET A 85 16.18 -3.09 17.61
N LEU A 86 15.94 -3.89 16.57
CA LEU A 86 16.74 -5.07 16.25
C LEU A 86 17.73 -4.79 15.11
N PHE A 87 17.37 -3.90 14.19
CA PHE A 87 18.17 -3.52 13.02
C PHE A 87 17.77 -2.12 12.52
N ASN A 88 18.72 -1.33 12.03
CA ASN A 88 18.48 -0.05 11.36
C ASN A 88 19.68 0.30 10.46
N SER A 89 19.67 -0.16 9.21
CA SER A 89 20.72 0.12 8.22
C SER A 89 20.19 -0.12 6.79
N GLY A 90 21.09 -0.19 5.80
CA GLY A 90 20.76 -0.65 4.45
C GLY A 90 20.32 -2.12 4.41
N ALA A 91 19.41 -2.46 3.50
CA ALA A 91 18.88 -3.82 3.37
C ALA A 91 19.94 -4.86 2.94
N ASP A 92 20.99 -4.45 2.25
CA ASP A 92 22.15 -5.25 1.86
C ASP A 92 23.00 -5.72 3.06
N GLU A 93 23.03 -4.95 4.15
CA GLU A 93 23.73 -5.30 5.39
C GLU A 93 22.91 -6.27 6.28
N MET A 94 21.67 -6.55 5.91
CA MET A 94 20.72 -7.27 6.75
C MET A 94 21.00 -8.78 6.79
N ILE A 95 21.26 -9.31 8.00
CA ILE A 95 21.38 -10.75 8.25
C ILE A 95 20.19 -11.20 9.11
N LEU A 96 19.10 -11.62 8.44
CA LEU A 96 17.82 -11.95 9.09
C LEU A 96 17.96 -12.99 10.21
N ASP A 97 18.78 -14.02 10.06
CA ASP A 97 18.92 -15.03 11.12
C ASP A 97 19.53 -14.46 12.40
N LYS A 98 20.50 -13.54 12.30
CA LYS A 98 21.08 -12.86 13.47
C LYS A 98 20.07 -11.95 14.16
N ILE A 99 19.21 -11.29 13.36
CA ILE A 99 18.14 -10.42 13.85
C ILE A 99 17.09 -11.25 14.59
N PHE A 100 16.69 -12.39 14.01
CA PHE A 100 15.62 -13.23 14.54
C PHE A 100 16.00 -14.03 15.79
N ILE A 101 17.28 -14.19 16.11
CA ILE A 101 17.72 -14.68 17.44
C ILE A 101 17.20 -13.76 18.57
N LYS A 102 17.10 -12.45 18.31
CA LYS A 102 16.64 -11.45 19.28
C LYS A 102 15.12 -11.19 19.21
N PHE A 103 14.42 -11.88 18.31
CA PHE A 103 12.99 -11.75 18.07
C PHE A 103 12.24 -12.55 19.13
N THR A 104 11.99 -11.95 20.29
CA THR A 104 11.42 -12.63 21.47
C THR A 104 10.33 -11.77 22.12
N PRO A 105 9.36 -12.38 22.84
CA PRO A 105 8.39 -11.64 23.64
C PRO A 105 9.06 -10.71 24.64
N MET A 106 8.42 -9.57 24.92
CA MET A 106 8.87 -8.63 25.94
C MET A 106 8.39 -9.08 27.32
N ARG A 107 9.30 -9.06 28.29
CA ARG A 107 9.03 -9.25 29.71
C ARG A 107 9.61 -8.10 30.52
N GLY A 108 8.89 -7.69 31.55
CA GLY A 108 9.38 -6.73 32.54
C GLY A 108 10.36 -7.38 33.52
N ASN A 109 10.92 -6.57 34.42
CA ASN A 109 11.73 -7.04 35.55
C ASN A 109 10.95 -7.94 36.54
N ASP A 110 9.62 -7.92 36.47
CA ASP A 110 8.69 -8.79 37.18
C ASP A 110 8.43 -10.12 36.47
N ASN A 111 9.12 -10.39 35.36
CA ASN A 111 8.93 -11.54 34.46
C ASN A 111 7.53 -11.66 33.83
N LEU A 112 6.62 -10.72 34.07
CA LEU A 112 5.34 -10.67 33.40
C LEU A 112 5.51 -10.09 31.98
N THR A 113 4.60 -10.41 31.08
CA THR A 113 4.66 -9.91 29.70
C THR A 113 4.27 -8.43 29.60
N GLY A 114 4.72 -7.77 28.53
CA GLY A 114 4.24 -6.43 28.18
C GLY A 114 2.81 -6.45 27.64
N THR A 115 2.18 -5.28 27.53
CA THR A 115 0.86 -5.10 26.91
C THR A 115 0.99 -4.41 25.55
N THR A 116 0.03 -4.61 24.65
CA THR A 116 0.05 -3.93 23.34
C THR A 116 -0.32 -2.44 23.48
N ASP A 117 0.36 -1.59 22.72
CA ASP A 117 -0.02 -0.19 22.50
C ASP A 117 0.25 0.20 21.03
N LEU A 118 -0.79 0.15 20.21
CA LEU A 118 -0.71 0.37 18.77
C LEU A 118 -0.47 1.84 18.41
N ILE A 119 -0.95 2.76 19.25
CA ILE A 119 -0.74 4.20 19.05
C ILE A 119 0.73 4.52 19.27
N GLU A 120 1.30 4.07 20.39
CA GLU A 120 2.72 4.27 20.68
C GLU A 120 3.60 3.65 19.59
N ALA A 121 3.26 2.44 19.12
CA ALA A 121 3.98 1.76 18.05
C ALA A 121 3.95 2.57 16.74
N LEU A 122 2.77 3.05 16.33
CA LEU A 122 2.62 3.84 15.11
C LEU A 122 3.36 5.17 15.21
N ASP A 123 3.22 5.90 16.32
CA ASP A 123 3.88 7.20 16.51
C ASP A 123 5.41 7.07 16.51
N LYS A 124 5.95 6.05 17.17
CA LYS A 124 7.39 5.79 17.18
C LYS A 124 7.89 5.26 15.83
N GLY A 125 7.07 4.50 15.11
CA GLY A 125 7.33 4.12 13.72
C GLY A 125 7.45 5.33 12.80
N ILE A 126 6.50 6.26 12.89
CA ILE A 126 6.52 7.53 12.14
C ILE A 126 7.74 8.37 12.53
N ALA A 127 8.06 8.45 13.82
CA ALA A 127 9.24 9.20 14.29
C ALA A 127 10.57 8.64 13.79
N ALA A 128 10.62 7.35 13.44
CA ALA A 128 11.80 6.70 12.85
C ALA A 128 11.93 6.96 11.33
N VAL A 129 10.99 7.67 10.70
CA VAL A 129 11.09 8.06 9.29
C VAL A 129 12.08 9.22 9.13
N GLU A 130 13.20 8.94 8.47
CA GLU A 130 14.26 9.92 8.24
C GLU A 130 14.02 10.72 6.96
N GLY A 131 13.48 10.06 5.92
CA GLY A 131 13.19 10.66 4.63
C GLY A 131 11.89 11.45 4.56
N ASN A 132 11.45 11.72 3.34
CA ASN A 132 10.15 12.35 3.07
C ASN A 132 8.99 11.35 3.22
N SER A 133 9.22 10.10 2.81
CA SER A 133 8.23 9.03 2.79
C SER A 133 8.84 7.69 3.22
N ALA A 134 8.00 6.81 3.74
CA ALA A 134 8.38 5.46 4.13
C ALA A 134 7.19 4.50 4.05
N VAL A 135 7.51 3.21 3.90
CA VAL A 135 6.57 2.11 4.11
C VAL A 135 6.76 1.60 5.54
N ILE A 136 5.70 1.63 6.32
CA ILE A 136 5.65 1.09 7.67
C ILE A 136 4.82 -0.18 7.64
N TRP A 137 5.45 -1.32 7.94
CA TRP A 137 4.75 -2.57 8.23
C TRP A 137 4.53 -2.69 9.72
N LEU A 138 3.28 -2.72 10.17
CA LEU A 138 2.91 -2.96 11.56
C LEU A 138 2.18 -4.30 11.66
N ILE A 139 2.68 -5.21 12.50
CA ILE A 139 2.14 -6.56 12.65
C ILE A 139 1.73 -6.79 14.10
N THR A 140 0.48 -7.15 14.34
CA THR A 140 -0.14 -7.35 15.67
C THR A 140 -1.31 -8.33 15.61
N ASP A 141 -1.78 -8.83 16.74
CA ASP A 141 -2.92 -9.74 16.84
C ASP A 141 -4.22 -9.07 17.30
N ASN A 142 -4.33 -7.74 17.15
CA ASN A 142 -5.50 -6.95 17.54
C ASN A 142 -6.84 -7.39 16.90
N ILE A 143 -6.82 -8.29 15.90
CA ILE A 143 -8.01 -8.99 15.40
C ILE A 143 -8.67 -9.87 16.49
N ASN A 144 -7.91 -10.28 17.51
CA ASN A 144 -8.37 -11.04 18.65
C ASN A 144 -8.94 -10.15 19.77
N ASP A 145 -8.83 -8.82 19.67
CA ASP A 145 -9.43 -7.92 20.65
C ASP A 145 -10.95 -8.10 20.68
N ASN A 146 -11.50 -8.24 21.88
CA ASN A 146 -12.92 -8.44 22.06
C ASN A 146 -13.68 -7.17 21.65
N SER A 147 -14.31 -7.21 20.47
CA SER A 147 -15.12 -6.09 20.02
C SER A 147 -16.30 -5.85 20.97
N GLY A 148 -16.47 -4.60 21.42
CA GLY A 148 -17.58 -4.19 22.30
C GLY A 148 -17.40 -4.50 23.78
N SER A 149 -16.23 -4.98 24.23
CA SER A 149 -15.94 -5.17 25.66
C SER A 149 -15.76 -3.86 26.42
N GLY A 150 -15.38 -2.77 25.73
CA GLY A 150 -15.05 -1.48 26.35
C GLY A 150 -13.77 -1.50 27.18
N ASP A 151 -12.96 -2.55 27.06
CA ASP A 151 -11.68 -2.64 27.77
C ASP A 151 -10.59 -1.76 27.13
N SER A 152 -9.44 -1.68 27.79
CA SER A 152 -8.32 -0.85 27.35
C SER A 152 -7.73 -1.30 26.01
N SER A 153 -7.80 -2.60 25.68
CA SER A 153 -7.31 -3.13 24.39
C SER A 153 -8.23 -2.68 23.25
N TYR A 154 -9.54 -2.87 23.42
CA TYR A 154 -10.55 -2.40 22.47
C TYR A 154 -10.45 -0.89 22.21
N SER A 155 -10.24 -0.10 23.28
CA SER A 155 -10.13 1.35 23.18
C SER A 155 -8.86 1.78 22.43
N ASN A 156 -7.72 1.14 22.71
CA ASN A 156 -6.47 1.36 21.99
C ASN A 156 -6.60 1.02 20.50
N THR A 157 -7.24 -0.11 20.18
CA THR A 157 -7.52 -0.53 18.80
C THR A 157 -8.46 0.44 18.07
N LEU A 158 -9.51 0.94 18.74
CA LEU A 158 -10.40 1.94 18.17
C LEU A 158 -9.68 3.26 17.87
N GLU A 159 -8.85 3.75 18.79
CA GLU A 159 -8.04 4.94 18.61
C GLU A 159 -7.02 4.77 17.48
N PHE A 160 -6.39 3.61 17.39
CA PHE A 160 -5.47 3.27 16.30
C PHE A 160 -6.15 3.39 14.95
N TYR A 161 -7.34 2.80 14.78
CA TYR A 161 -8.11 2.95 13.54
C TYR A 161 -8.55 4.39 13.27
N LYS A 162 -8.87 5.18 14.29
CA LYS A 162 -9.19 6.61 14.12
C LYS A 162 -7.97 7.35 13.59
N LYS A 163 -6.79 7.16 14.18
CA LYS A 163 -5.54 7.81 13.76
C LYS A 163 -5.13 7.42 12.36
N LEU A 164 -5.18 6.12 12.03
CA LEU A 164 -4.95 5.64 10.66
C LEU A 164 -5.82 6.38 9.63
N ARG A 165 -7.08 6.70 9.98
CA ARG A 165 -8.01 7.42 9.10
C ARG A 165 -7.80 8.94 9.09
N SER A 166 -7.54 9.56 10.25
CA SER A 166 -7.52 11.01 10.38
C SER A 166 -6.17 11.65 10.03
N ASP A 167 -5.06 10.93 10.15
CA ASP A 167 -3.74 11.47 9.85
C ASP A 167 -3.58 11.68 8.34
N ALA A 168 -3.38 12.94 7.93
CA ALA A 168 -3.23 13.32 6.53
C ALA A 168 -1.89 12.88 5.91
N ASN A 169 -0.87 12.63 6.74
CA ASN A 169 0.43 12.14 6.28
C ASN A 169 0.44 10.62 6.07
N ILE A 170 -0.55 9.92 6.64
CA ILE A 170 -0.83 8.51 6.30
C ILE A 170 -1.72 8.50 5.06
N GLN A 171 -1.09 8.28 3.91
CA GLN A 171 -1.74 8.46 2.60
C GLN A 171 -2.27 7.17 1.99
N LYS A 172 -1.72 6.02 2.39
CA LYS A 172 -2.19 4.72 1.91
C LYS A 172 -2.06 3.65 2.98
N ILE A 173 -3.04 2.77 3.05
CA ILE A 173 -3.05 1.66 4.01
C ILE A 173 -3.66 0.43 3.34
N LEU A 174 -2.90 -0.66 3.34
CA LEU A 174 -3.39 -2.01 3.09
C LEU A 174 -3.35 -2.83 4.38
N LEU A 175 -4.38 -3.61 4.63
CA LEU A 175 -4.49 -4.52 5.77
C LEU A 175 -4.59 -5.95 5.25
N TYR A 176 -3.75 -6.85 5.75
CA TYR A 176 -3.78 -8.26 5.44
C TYR A 176 -4.14 -9.08 6.70
N PRO A 177 -5.34 -9.68 6.77
CA PRO A 177 -5.69 -10.57 7.87
C PRO A 177 -5.06 -11.94 7.62
N ILE A 178 -4.13 -12.35 8.47
CA ILE A 178 -3.41 -13.62 8.34
C ILE A 178 -4.05 -14.65 9.29
N PRO A 179 -4.82 -15.61 8.76
CA PRO A 179 -5.46 -16.62 9.58
C PRO A 179 -4.43 -17.62 10.09
N GLU A 180 -4.26 -17.68 11.40
CA GLU A 180 -3.38 -18.64 12.03
C GLU A 180 -3.88 -18.95 13.43
N LYS A 181 -4.30 -20.20 13.64
CA LYS A 181 -4.67 -20.69 14.96
C LYS A 181 -3.40 -21.06 15.72
N ALA A 182 -3.13 -20.36 16.80
CA ALA A 182 -2.03 -20.65 17.71
C ALA A 182 -2.56 -20.82 19.13
N VAL A 183 -1.96 -21.74 19.89
CA VAL A 183 -2.38 -22.09 21.26
C VAL A 183 -1.16 -22.03 22.17
N ASP A 184 -1.33 -21.40 23.34
CA ASP A 184 -0.37 -21.43 24.44
C ASP A 184 -1.12 -21.53 25.77
N GLY A 185 -1.01 -22.68 26.44
CA GLY A 185 -1.81 -22.99 27.62
C GLY A 185 -3.32 -22.98 27.32
N SER A 186 -4.07 -22.13 28.04
CA SER A 186 -5.51 -21.91 27.82
C SER A 186 -5.83 -20.88 26.73
N ASP A 187 -4.83 -20.12 26.28
CA ASP A 187 -5.04 -19.02 25.36
C ASP A 187 -5.02 -19.53 23.91
N THR A 188 -6.00 -19.09 23.12
CA THR A 188 -6.11 -19.43 21.70
C THR A 188 -6.25 -18.16 20.88
N ALA A 189 -5.25 -17.89 20.03
CA ALA A 189 -5.27 -16.80 19.07
C ALA A 189 -5.74 -17.31 17.70
N LYS A 190 -6.47 -16.48 16.94
CA LYS A 190 -7.13 -16.89 15.68
C LYS A 190 -6.43 -16.39 14.42
N GLY A 191 -5.53 -15.42 14.58
CA GLY A 191 -4.73 -14.85 13.53
C GLY A 191 -4.08 -13.55 13.99
N TYR A 192 -3.30 -12.97 13.09
CA TYR A 192 -2.71 -11.65 13.25
C TYR A 192 -2.96 -10.82 11.98
N VAL A 193 -2.65 -9.53 12.05
CA VAL A 193 -2.88 -8.58 10.97
C VAL A 193 -1.56 -7.93 10.60
N ALA A 194 -1.28 -7.86 9.30
CA ALA A 194 -0.18 -7.06 8.77
C ALA A 194 -0.74 -5.80 8.11
N TYR A 195 -0.41 -4.64 8.66
CA TYR A 195 -0.75 -3.34 8.10
C TYR A 195 0.43 -2.83 7.29
N GLY A 196 0.26 -2.66 5.99
CA GLY A 196 1.18 -1.94 5.11
C GLY A 196 0.74 -0.49 5.00
N ILE A 197 1.50 0.42 5.61
CA ILE A 197 1.15 1.85 5.75
C ILE A 197 2.16 2.68 4.98
N VAL A 198 1.69 3.56 4.10
CA VAL A 198 2.54 4.56 3.43
C VAL A 198 2.39 5.87 4.18
N TYR A 199 3.49 6.30 4.77
CA TYR A 199 3.62 7.61 5.40
C TYR A 199 4.41 8.55 4.49
N SER A 200 3.98 9.80 4.37
CA SER A 200 4.72 10.84 3.66
C SER A 200 4.45 12.22 4.26
N LYS A 201 5.51 13.00 4.48
CA LYS A 201 5.48 14.39 4.98
C LYS A 201 4.88 15.36 3.94
N THR A 202 4.92 15.01 2.66
CA THR A 202 4.28 15.75 1.57
C THR A 202 3.22 14.91 0.87
N ARG A 203 2.21 15.55 0.28
CA ARG A 203 1.22 14.87 -0.53
C ARG A 203 1.90 14.14 -1.70
N LEU A 204 1.61 12.85 -1.83
CA LEU A 204 2.06 12.02 -2.95
C LEU A 204 1.14 12.27 -4.15
N SER A 205 1.72 12.29 -5.33
CA SER A 205 1.00 12.25 -6.59
C SER A 205 0.37 10.87 -6.83
N GLN A 206 -0.56 10.79 -7.78
CA GLN A 206 -1.23 9.55 -8.12
C GLN A 206 -0.25 8.43 -8.56
N PRO A 207 0.74 8.70 -9.46
CA PRO A 207 1.71 7.67 -9.83
C PRO A 207 2.57 7.18 -8.66
N GLU A 208 2.90 8.05 -7.70
CA GLU A 208 3.63 7.65 -6.49
C GLU A 208 2.80 6.73 -5.60
N LEU A 209 1.50 7.01 -5.43
CA LEU A 209 0.58 6.14 -4.68
C LEU A 209 0.42 4.76 -5.34
N GLU A 210 0.38 4.70 -6.68
CA GLU A 210 0.32 3.45 -7.44
C GLU A 210 1.62 2.64 -7.34
N SER A 211 2.77 3.32 -7.35
CA SER A 211 4.08 2.71 -7.09
C SER A 211 4.10 2.07 -5.70
N TYR A 212 3.66 2.80 -4.66
CA TYR A 212 3.57 2.22 -3.32
C TYR A 212 2.53 1.11 -3.18
N ASP A 213 1.39 1.16 -3.90
CA ASP A 213 0.45 0.04 -3.96
C ASP A 213 1.13 -1.23 -4.47
N THR A 214 1.89 -1.09 -5.55
CA THR A 214 2.67 -2.19 -6.13
C THR A 214 3.70 -2.73 -5.14
N ILE A 215 4.40 -1.86 -4.41
CA ILE A 215 5.37 -2.24 -3.37
C ILE A 215 4.69 -3.01 -2.23
N LEU A 216 3.53 -2.55 -1.75
CA LEU A 216 2.82 -3.21 -0.67
C LEU A 216 2.27 -4.58 -1.11
N ARG A 217 1.78 -4.70 -2.36
CA ARG A 217 1.18 -5.95 -2.86
C ARG A 217 2.19 -7.01 -3.30
N ARG A 218 3.41 -6.62 -3.67
CA ARG A 218 4.47 -7.57 -4.07
C ARG A 218 5.18 -8.26 -2.89
N CYS A 219 4.78 -8.00 -1.65
CA CYS A 219 5.42 -8.55 -0.44
C CYS A 219 5.22 -10.06 -0.24
N GLY A 220 4.49 -10.74 -1.12
CA GLY A 220 4.31 -12.19 -1.09
C GLY A 220 3.23 -12.70 -0.14
N ILE A 221 2.46 -11.80 0.48
CA ILE A 221 1.25 -12.16 1.22
C ILE A 221 0.16 -12.59 0.22
N LYS A 222 -0.42 -13.78 0.43
CA LYS A 222 -1.44 -14.36 -0.48
C LYS A 222 -2.85 -13.95 -0.11
N GLU A 223 -3.04 -13.64 1.17
CA GLU A 223 -4.27 -13.14 1.72
C GLU A 223 -4.66 -11.86 1.01
N LYS A 224 -5.96 -11.72 0.79
CA LYS A 224 -6.49 -10.58 0.09
C LYS A 224 -6.34 -9.32 0.94
N ALA A 225 -5.66 -8.32 0.39
CA ALA A 225 -5.51 -7.03 1.04
C ALA A 225 -6.86 -6.31 1.14
N ILE A 226 -7.14 -5.76 2.31
CA ILE A 226 -8.22 -4.82 2.59
C ILE A 226 -7.65 -3.41 2.47
N THR A 227 -8.14 -2.62 1.52
CA THR A 227 -7.70 -1.23 1.36
C THR A 227 -8.41 -0.34 2.38
N LEU A 228 -7.66 0.23 3.33
CA LEU A 228 -8.21 1.17 4.31
C LEU A 228 -8.04 2.64 3.90
N LYS A 229 -7.02 2.93 3.07
CA LYS A 229 -6.75 4.25 2.49
C LYS A 229 -6.01 4.13 1.15
N PRO A 230 -6.14 5.11 0.23
CA PRO A 230 -7.16 6.16 0.22
C PRO A 230 -8.58 5.57 0.15
N LEU A 231 -9.59 6.28 0.66
CA LEU A 231 -10.99 5.84 0.57
C LEU A 231 -11.63 6.25 -0.76
N ASP A 232 -11.02 7.19 -1.49
CA ASP A 232 -11.52 7.85 -2.69
C ASP A 232 -10.84 7.36 -3.98
N ILE A 233 -9.54 7.06 -3.96
CA ILE A 233 -8.76 6.73 -5.16
C ILE A 233 -8.68 5.21 -5.37
N GLY A 234 -9.05 4.74 -6.57
CA GLY A 234 -9.02 3.31 -6.94
C GLY A 234 -10.14 2.46 -6.31
N THR A 235 -10.91 3.06 -5.39
CA THR A 235 -12.17 2.59 -4.80
C THR A 235 -13.24 2.29 -5.84
N ILE A 236 -13.25 3.07 -6.92
CA ILE A 236 -14.19 2.96 -8.01
C ILE A 236 -13.39 2.97 -9.31
N VAL A 237 -13.54 1.93 -10.14
CA VAL A 237 -12.99 1.90 -11.49
C VAL A 237 -14.14 1.98 -12.47
N LEU A 238 -14.09 2.98 -13.35
CA LEU A 238 -14.96 3.05 -14.52
C LEU A 238 -14.31 2.27 -15.66
N LYS A 239 -14.97 1.22 -16.13
CA LYS A 239 -14.56 0.46 -17.30
C LYS A 239 -15.55 0.70 -18.43
N PRO A 240 -15.16 1.38 -19.51
CA PRO A 240 -15.95 1.41 -20.73
C PRO A 240 -15.91 0.00 -21.36
N GLN A 241 -17.07 -0.61 -21.61
CA GLN A 241 -17.12 -1.92 -22.26
C GLN A 241 -17.35 -1.81 -23.78
N ILE A 242 -18.20 -0.88 -24.21
CA ILE A 242 -18.56 -0.66 -25.63
C ILE A 242 -18.75 0.84 -25.87
N THR A 243 -18.09 1.40 -26.87
CA THR A 243 -18.38 2.75 -27.39
C THR A 243 -19.49 2.64 -28.43
N GLN A 244 -20.58 3.41 -28.31
CA GLN A 244 -21.74 3.21 -29.19
C GLN A 244 -21.75 4.07 -30.45
N SER A 245 -20.74 4.88 -30.71
CA SER A 245 -20.88 5.82 -31.81
C SER A 245 -20.93 5.09 -33.14
N LYS A 246 -21.95 5.41 -33.95
CA LYS A 246 -21.79 5.53 -35.39
C LYS A 246 -20.61 6.47 -35.63
N ILE A 247 -19.39 5.95 -35.54
CA ILE A 247 -18.21 6.66 -35.99
C ILE A 247 -18.41 6.83 -37.50
N THR A 248 -17.94 7.95 -38.06
CA THR A 248 -17.43 7.86 -39.43
C THR A 248 -16.35 6.79 -39.41
N ASP A 249 -16.60 5.62 -40.01
CA ASP A 249 -15.74 4.43 -39.91
C ASP A 249 -14.25 4.78 -39.77
N GLY A 250 -13.63 4.40 -38.64
CA GLY A 250 -12.17 4.47 -38.45
C GLY A 250 -11.58 5.69 -37.74
N LYS A 251 -12.36 6.64 -37.20
CA LYS A 251 -11.81 7.82 -36.50
C LYS A 251 -11.54 7.66 -34.99
N ILE A 252 -12.26 6.83 -34.25
CA ILE A 252 -12.07 6.64 -32.79
C ILE A 252 -12.00 5.15 -32.47
N TYR A 253 -11.13 4.76 -31.54
CA TYR A 253 -10.88 3.38 -31.14
C TYR A 253 -10.57 3.30 -29.64
N PHE A 254 -11.19 2.34 -28.94
CA PHE A 254 -10.92 2.05 -27.53
C PHE A 254 -10.32 0.64 -27.41
N ASP A 255 -9.12 0.52 -26.83
CA ASP A 255 -8.39 -0.75 -26.71
C ASP A 255 -8.62 -1.49 -25.37
N GLY A 256 -9.57 -1.02 -24.55
CA GLY A 256 -9.81 -1.52 -23.19
C GLY A 256 -9.04 -0.78 -22.10
N LEU A 257 -8.06 0.06 -22.45
CA LEU A 257 -7.21 0.84 -21.54
C LEU A 257 -7.13 2.33 -21.93
N SER A 258 -7.20 2.65 -23.21
CA SER A 258 -6.99 3.98 -23.76
C SER A 258 -7.94 4.25 -24.92
N LEU A 259 -8.51 5.46 -24.94
CA LEU A 259 -9.27 5.98 -26.07
C LEU A 259 -8.31 6.69 -27.03
N ARG A 260 -8.32 6.31 -28.30
CA ARG A 260 -7.47 6.88 -29.36
C ARG A 260 -8.36 7.40 -30.47
N GLY A 261 -8.02 8.54 -31.04
CA GLY A 261 -8.69 9.05 -32.24
C GLY A 261 -7.70 9.53 -33.31
N LYS A 262 -8.13 9.49 -34.58
CA LYS A 262 -7.33 9.82 -35.76
C LYS A 262 -8.22 10.47 -36.82
N GLY A 263 -7.68 11.45 -37.55
CA GLY A 263 -8.34 12.03 -38.73
C GLY A 263 -9.44 13.03 -38.41
N PHE A 264 -9.30 13.79 -37.32
CA PHE A 264 -10.17 14.92 -37.03
C PHE A 264 -9.73 16.17 -37.78
N GLU A 265 -10.68 16.93 -38.27
CA GLU A 265 -10.46 18.27 -38.81
C GLU A 265 -10.47 19.33 -37.70
N GLU A 266 -9.78 20.45 -37.91
CA GLU A 266 -9.78 21.55 -36.96
C GLU A 266 -11.21 22.09 -36.74
N GLY A 267 -11.64 22.16 -35.48
CA GLY A 267 -12.99 22.59 -35.12
C GLY A 267 -14.09 21.53 -35.26
N GLU A 268 -13.76 20.29 -35.65
CA GLU A 268 -14.69 19.17 -35.68
C GLU A 268 -15.24 18.88 -34.27
N LYS A 269 -16.56 18.99 -34.11
CA LYS A 269 -17.23 18.66 -32.85
C LYS A 269 -17.43 17.15 -32.77
N VAL A 270 -16.80 16.54 -31.78
CA VAL A 270 -16.92 15.10 -31.51
C VAL A 270 -17.78 14.91 -30.26
N GLN A 271 -18.78 14.03 -30.35
CA GLN A 271 -19.56 13.57 -29.21
C GLN A 271 -19.49 12.05 -29.17
N GLU A 272 -18.96 11.49 -28.09
CA GLU A 272 -18.90 10.06 -27.84
C GLU A 272 -19.76 9.73 -26.62
N THR A 273 -20.60 8.69 -26.74
CA THR A 273 -21.38 8.15 -25.62
C THR A 273 -20.90 6.74 -25.30
N PHE A 274 -20.55 6.51 -24.03
CA PHE A 274 -20.19 5.19 -23.50
C PHE A 274 -21.41 4.59 -22.80
N ASN A 275 -22.23 3.85 -23.54
CA ASN A 275 -23.50 3.35 -23.02
C ASN A 275 -23.34 2.23 -21.99
N ASP A 276 -22.19 1.55 -21.99
CA ASP A 276 -21.83 0.49 -21.06
C ASP A 276 -20.61 0.89 -20.25
N LEU A 277 -20.82 1.70 -19.22
CA LEU A 277 -19.83 2.00 -18.19
C LEU A 277 -20.08 1.08 -17.00
N THR A 278 -19.17 0.15 -16.76
CA THR A 278 -19.20 -0.66 -15.55
C THR A 278 -18.46 0.06 -14.45
N LEU A 279 -19.18 0.33 -13.36
CA LEU A 279 -18.60 0.84 -12.13
C LEU A 279 -18.23 -0.35 -11.26
N LYS A 280 -16.92 -0.62 -11.11
CA LYS A 280 -16.41 -1.66 -10.20
C LYS A 280 -15.99 -1.03 -8.87
N SER A 281 -16.60 -1.47 -7.78
CA SER A 281 -16.11 -1.16 -6.43
C SER A 281 -14.87 -2.00 -6.14
N ASN A 282 -13.78 -1.40 -5.66
CA ASN A 282 -12.67 -2.15 -5.03
C ASN A 282 -12.65 -1.95 -3.52
N LEU A 283 -13.73 -1.39 -2.95
CA LEU A 283 -13.90 -1.35 -1.50
C LEU A 283 -14.28 -2.74 -1.02
N TYR A 284 -13.45 -3.28 -0.15
CA TYR A 284 -13.77 -4.45 0.66
C TYR A 284 -13.42 -4.13 2.11
N PRO A 285 -14.26 -4.49 3.11
CA PRO A 285 -15.57 -5.13 2.99
C PRO A 285 -16.74 -4.13 2.84
N TYR A 286 -16.46 -2.86 2.55
CA TYR A 286 -17.48 -1.79 2.58
C TYR A 286 -18.35 -1.73 1.33
N ILE A 287 -19.65 -1.47 1.53
CA ILE A 287 -20.64 -1.22 0.48
C ILE A 287 -20.68 0.29 0.17
N ILE A 288 -20.75 0.65 -1.11
CA ILE A 288 -21.01 2.04 -1.51
C ILE A 288 -22.51 2.30 -1.38
N LYS A 289 -22.93 2.97 -0.31
CA LYS A 289 -24.35 3.35 -0.10
C LYS A 289 -24.82 4.36 -1.17
N SER A 290 -24.02 5.40 -1.41
CA SER A 290 -24.23 6.36 -2.48
C SER A 290 -22.91 7.02 -2.90
N ALA A 291 -22.75 7.32 -4.18
CA ALA A 291 -21.65 8.12 -4.71
C ALA A 291 -22.15 9.07 -5.80
N ARG A 292 -21.56 10.27 -5.89
CA ARG A 292 -21.77 11.23 -6.98
C ARG A 292 -20.55 11.20 -7.89
N LEU A 293 -20.77 10.98 -9.18
CA LEU A 293 -19.69 10.88 -10.15
C LEU A 293 -19.57 12.18 -10.95
N SER A 294 -18.34 12.72 -11.03
CA SER A 294 -18.00 13.86 -11.86
C SER A 294 -16.76 13.51 -12.66
N VAL A 295 -16.82 13.60 -13.99
CA VAL A 295 -15.66 13.39 -14.88
C VAL A 295 -15.29 14.72 -15.52
N GLY A 296 -14.01 15.05 -15.45
CA GLY A 296 -13.38 16.15 -16.18
C GLY A 296 -12.19 15.61 -16.98
N LEU A 297 -11.83 16.32 -18.04
CA LEU A 297 -10.58 16.06 -18.76
C LEU A 297 -9.50 16.99 -18.17
N ASP A 298 -8.58 16.43 -17.38
CA ASP A 298 -7.42 17.16 -16.87
C ASP A 298 -6.23 16.99 -17.82
N ASN A 299 -5.50 18.06 -18.11
CA ASN A 299 -4.24 18.06 -18.87
C ASN A 299 -4.30 17.46 -20.29
N PHE A 300 -5.36 17.74 -21.07
CA PHE A 300 -5.38 17.37 -22.49
C PHE A 300 -4.37 18.21 -23.27
N THR A 301 -3.24 17.60 -23.66
CA THR A 301 -2.28 18.19 -24.60
C THR A 301 -2.56 17.67 -26.01
N SER A 302 -3.08 18.53 -26.88
CA SER A 302 -3.10 18.30 -28.32
C SER A 302 -1.72 18.61 -28.90
N SER A 303 -1.22 17.76 -29.81
CA SER A 303 0.01 18.05 -30.56
C SER A 303 -0.14 19.26 -31.48
N ASP A 304 -1.38 19.68 -31.77
CA ASP A 304 -1.71 20.87 -32.55
C ASP A 304 -2.76 21.72 -31.83
N TYR A 305 -2.36 22.94 -31.48
CA TYR A 305 -3.14 24.06 -30.95
C TYR A 305 -3.77 23.95 -29.54
N SER A 306 -3.63 25.07 -28.82
CA SER A 306 -4.18 25.33 -27.49
C SER A 306 -5.70 25.25 -27.48
N VAL A 307 -6.24 24.18 -26.90
CA VAL A 307 -7.68 24.04 -26.63
C VAL A 307 -8.07 25.06 -25.55
N LYS A 308 -8.93 26.04 -25.88
CA LYS A 308 -9.26 27.18 -24.99
C LYS A 308 -10.48 27.00 -24.09
N SER A 309 -11.27 25.94 -24.22
CA SER A 309 -12.26 25.59 -23.18
C SER A 309 -12.77 24.17 -23.36
N LEU A 310 -12.76 23.40 -22.28
CA LEU A 310 -13.44 22.11 -22.19
C LEU A 310 -14.88 22.32 -21.74
N GLY A 311 -15.82 21.67 -22.43
CA GLY A 311 -17.20 21.58 -21.95
C GLY A 311 -17.29 20.67 -20.72
N THR A 312 -18.18 21.02 -19.79
CA THR A 312 -18.56 20.16 -18.67
C THR A 312 -19.32 18.94 -19.19
N GLN A 313 -18.90 17.73 -18.85
CA GLN A 313 -19.61 16.50 -19.19
C GLN A 313 -20.51 16.03 -18.04
N THR A 314 -21.72 15.59 -18.38
CA THR A 314 -22.69 15.05 -17.42
C THR A 314 -22.72 13.53 -17.57
N ILE A 315 -22.49 12.82 -16.47
CA ILE A 315 -22.65 11.37 -16.42
C ILE A 315 -24.07 11.06 -15.97
N SER A 316 -24.76 10.18 -16.69
CA SER A 316 -26.06 9.64 -16.31
C SER A 316 -25.94 8.11 -16.16
N PRO A 317 -26.39 7.52 -15.03
CA PRO A 317 -26.85 8.22 -13.84
C PRO A 317 -25.69 8.94 -13.13
N SER A 318 -25.92 10.17 -12.66
CA SER A 318 -24.93 10.96 -11.90
C SER A 318 -24.72 10.45 -10.47
N THR A 319 -25.54 9.47 -10.07
CA THR A 319 -25.53 8.82 -8.78
C THR A 319 -25.64 7.31 -8.92
N VAL A 320 -24.78 6.58 -8.23
CA VAL A 320 -24.89 5.13 -8.04
C VAL A 320 -25.15 4.82 -6.58
N SER A 321 -25.90 3.75 -6.29
CA SER A 321 -26.24 3.34 -4.93
C SER A 321 -26.20 1.81 -4.79
N ASN A 322 -25.88 1.35 -3.58
CA ASN A 322 -25.87 -0.06 -3.19
C ASN A 322 -24.91 -0.99 -3.97
N VAL A 323 -23.79 -0.46 -4.46
CA VAL A 323 -22.77 -1.30 -5.12
C VAL A 323 -22.10 -2.17 -4.05
N SER A 324 -22.23 -3.50 -4.21
CA SER A 324 -21.64 -4.47 -3.30
C SER A 324 -20.10 -4.40 -3.30
N PRO A 325 -19.42 -4.93 -2.27
CA PRO A 325 -17.97 -4.98 -2.24
C PRO A 325 -17.50 -5.82 -3.43
N GLU A 326 -16.66 -5.24 -4.30
CA GLU A 326 -16.27 -5.89 -5.56
C GLU A 326 -17.38 -6.18 -6.56
N GLY A 327 -18.55 -5.59 -6.32
CA GLY A 327 -19.67 -5.59 -7.23
C GLY A 327 -19.40 -4.70 -8.46
N GLU A 328 -20.12 -5.05 -9.51
CA GLU A 328 -20.19 -4.29 -10.75
C GLU A 328 -21.63 -3.81 -10.92
N GLU A 329 -21.80 -2.50 -11.10
CA GLU A 329 -23.08 -1.91 -11.50
C GLU A 329 -22.95 -1.34 -12.92
N ILE A 330 -23.92 -1.66 -13.76
CA ILE A 330 -23.97 -1.18 -15.14
C ILE A 330 -24.71 0.15 -15.16
N GLY A 331 -23.98 1.24 -15.42
CA GLY A 331 -24.58 2.51 -15.75
C GLY A 331 -25.00 2.53 -17.23
N ARG A 332 -26.26 2.86 -17.50
CA ARG A 332 -26.72 3.19 -18.86
C ARG A 332 -26.58 4.70 -19.05
N ALA A 333 -25.65 5.12 -19.91
CA ALA A 333 -25.52 6.50 -20.39
C ALA A 333 -26.23 6.68 -21.73
#